data_AF-A0ABD0N2U5-F1
#
_entry.id   AF-A0ABD0N2U5-F1
#
_cell.length_a   1.000
_cell.length_b   1.000
_cell.length_c   1.000
_cell.angle_alpha   90.00
_cell.angle_beta   90.00
_cell.angle_gamma   90.00
#
_symmetry.space_group_name_H-M   'P 1'
#
loop_
_entity.id
_entity.type
_entity.pdbx_description
1 polymer ?
#
loop_
_entity_poly.entity_id
_entity_poly.type
_entity_poly.pdbx_seq_one_letter_code
_entity_poly.pdbx_strand_id
1 'polypeptide(L)' 'IIQPLPFQMPKKSRRSADTMLDYGEGMEDIFSSLNNLKQDIERMKYPMGTQNNPARSCKDLQLAHPEFPDGKQT' A
#
# COMPACT_ATOMS: atom_id res chain seq x y z
N ILE A 1 35.16 48.12 13.62
CA ILE A 1 34.03 48.47 12.73
C ILE A 1 33.43 47.14 12.28
N ILE A 2 32.18 46.83 12.67
CA ILE A 2 31.53 45.56 12.32
C ILE A 2 30.51 45.86 11.22
N GLN A 3 30.68 45.24 10.06
CA GLN A 3 29.76 45.37 8.93
C GLN A 3 28.62 44.37 9.14
N PRO A 4 27.34 44.80 9.17
CA PRO A 4 26.24 43.85 9.29
C PRO A 4 26.08 43.05 7.99
N LEU A 5 25.86 41.75 8.12
CA LEU A 5 25.57 40.87 6.99
C LEU A 5 24.26 41.28 6.29
N PRO A 6 24.17 41.11 4.95
CA PRO A 6 22.97 41.47 4.20
C PRO A 6 21.82 40.51 4.54
N PHE A 7 20.78 41.04 5.18
CA PHE A 7 19.57 40.27 5.47
C PHE A 7 18.74 40.16 4.17
N GLN A 8 18.84 39.03 3.47
CA GLN A 8 17.97 38.73 2.34
C GLN A 8 16.61 38.26 2.86
N MET A 9 15.58 39.09 2.69
CA MET A 9 14.20 38.68 2.95
C MET A 9 13.82 37.52 1.99
N PRO A 10 13.30 36.39 2.49
CA PRO A 10 12.80 35.35 1.63
C PRO A 10 11.58 35.89 0.88
N LYS A 11 11.72 36.06 -0.44
CA LYS A 11 10.60 36.38 -1.33
C LYS A 11 9.57 35.25 -1.19
N LYS A 12 8.33 35.61 -0.81
CA LYS A 12 7.20 34.69 -0.70
C LYS A 12 7.12 33.83 -1.95
N SER A 13 7.47 32.55 -1.79
CA SER A 13 7.41 31.56 -2.86
C SER A 13 5.95 31.30 -3.20
N ARG A 14 5.56 31.55 -4.46
CA ARG A 14 4.29 31.06 -5.01
C ARG A 14 4.39 29.53 -5.13
N ARG A 15 4.17 28.82 -4.03
CA ARG A 15 3.93 27.36 -4.00
C ARG A 15 2.43 27.16 -3.88
N SER A 16 1.75 26.96 -5.00
CA SER A 16 0.34 26.56 -4.96
C SER A 16 -0.08 25.75 -6.18
N ALA A 17 0.60 25.89 -7.32
CA ALA A 17 0.28 25.10 -8.52
C ALA A 17 0.91 23.70 -8.49
N ASP A 18 2.13 23.57 -7.94
CA ASP A 18 2.87 22.30 -7.85
C ASP A 18 2.20 21.29 -6.90
N THR A 19 1.68 21.77 -5.78
CA THR A 19 0.94 20.99 -4.79
C THR A 19 -0.35 20.35 -5.33
N MET A 20 -0.96 20.92 -6.36
CA MET A 20 -2.26 20.41 -6.86
C MET A 20 -2.09 19.27 -7.88
N LEU A 21 -0.96 19.24 -8.60
CA LEU A 21 -0.57 18.13 -9.48
C LEU A 21 -0.06 16.95 -8.64
N ASP A 22 0.75 17.22 -7.62
CA ASP A 22 1.23 16.25 -6.61
C ASP A 22 0.08 15.57 -5.85
N TYR A 23 -1.00 16.31 -5.56
CA TYR A 23 -2.20 15.73 -4.93
C TYR A 23 -2.94 14.72 -5.82
N GLY A 24 -2.93 14.92 -7.15
CA GLY A 24 -3.58 14.03 -8.10
C GLY A 24 -2.80 12.73 -8.31
N GLU A 25 -1.50 12.85 -8.54
CA GLU A 25 -0.58 11.71 -8.70
C GLU A 25 -0.41 10.94 -7.37
N GLY A 26 -0.21 11.65 -6.26
CA GLY A 26 -0.11 11.03 -4.93
C GLY A 26 -1.40 10.36 -4.45
N MET A 27 -2.58 10.76 -4.96
CA MET A 27 -3.82 10.05 -4.66
C MET A 27 -3.87 8.66 -5.29
N GLU A 28 -3.40 8.51 -6.52
CA GLU A 28 -3.41 7.22 -7.23
C GLU A 28 -2.60 6.17 -6.46
N ASP A 29 -1.43 6.55 -5.97
CA ASP A 29 -0.57 5.70 -5.14
C ASP A 29 -1.25 5.28 -3.83
N ILE A 30 -1.99 6.19 -3.21
CA ILE A 30 -2.76 5.89 -1.99
C ILE A 30 -3.85 4.85 -2.31
N PHE A 31 -4.64 5.06 -3.36
CA PHE A 31 -5.69 4.11 -3.75
C PHE A 31 -5.13 2.75 -4.15
N SER A 32 -3.99 2.74 -4.86
CA SER A 32 -3.25 1.52 -5.21
C SER A 32 -2.81 0.78 -3.93
N SER A 33 -2.21 1.50 -2.98
CA SER A 33 -1.78 0.94 -1.69
C SER A 33 -2.95 0.37 -0.88
N LEU A 34 -4.08 1.08 -0.82
CA LEU A 34 -5.29 0.61 -0.15
C LEU A 34 -5.88 -0.63 -0.82
N ASN A 35 -5.86 -0.68 -2.15
CA ASN A 35 -6.32 -1.83 -2.91
C ASN A 35 -5.41 -3.04 -2.68
N ASN A 36 -4.09 -2.84 -2.60
CA ASN A 36 -3.14 -3.91 -2.26
C ASN A 36 -3.38 -4.42 -0.84
N LEU A 37 -3.49 -3.53 0.14
CA LEU A 37 -3.79 -3.91 1.53
C LEU A 37 -5.09 -4.71 1.65
N LYS A 38 -6.14 -4.30 0.92
CA LYS A 38 -7.40 -5.05 0.85
C LYS A 38 -7.18 -6.46 0.30
N GLN A 39 -6.41 -6.60 -0.79
CA GLN A 39 -6.11 -7.91 -1.37
C GLN A 39 -5.28 -8.79 -0.43
N ASP A 40 -4.31 -8.20 0.27
CA ASP A 40 -3.47 -8.93 1.22
C ASP A 40 -4.29 -9.45 2.40
N ILE A 41 -5.23 -8.65 2.91
CA ILE A 41 -6.17 -9.08 3.94
C ILE A 41 -7.05 -10.24 3.45
N GLU A 42 -7.58 -10.15 2.24
CA GLU A 42 -8.39 -11.25 1.68
C GLU A 42 -7.56 -12.53 1.50
N ARG A 43 -6.29 -12.42 1.07
CA ARG A 43 -5.37 -13.57 0.96
C ARG A 43 -5.02 -14.19 2.30
N MET A 44 -4.89 -13.37 3.36
CA MET A 44 -4.70 -13.86 4.73
C MET A 44 -5.97 -14.54 5.27
N LYS A 45 -7.14 -13.99 4.96
CA LYS A 45 -8.44 -14.49 5.44
C LYS A 45 -8.84 -15.79 4.75
N TYR A 46 -8.52 -15.94 3.46
CA TYR A 46 -8.83 -17.10 2.63
C TYR A 46 -7.57 -17.57 1.90
N PRO A 47 -6.66 -18.27 2.60
CA PRO A 47 -5.43 -18.77 1.98
C PRO A 47 -5.78 -19.82 0.91
N MET A 48 -5.03 -19.83 -0.18
CA MET A 48 -5.28 -20.73 -1.31
C MET A 48 -4.62 -22.10 -1.17
N GLY A 49 -3.61 -22.25 -0.30
CA GLY A 49 -2.86 -23.52 -0.20
C GLY A 49 -1.87 -23.72 -1.36
N THR A 50 -1.43 -22.63 -1.99
CA THR A 50 -0.37 -22.68 -3.01
C THR A 50 0.97 -22.31 -2.37
N GLN A 51 2.10 -22.62 -3.02
CA GLN A 51 3.43 -22.25 -2.52
C GLN A 51 3.55 -20.75 -2.19
N ASN A 52 2.91 -19.88 -2.98
CA ASN A 52 2.98 -18.43 -2.81
C ASN A 52 1.92 -17.88 -1.83
N ASN A 53 0.91 -18.68 -1.47
CA ASN A 53 -0.13 -18.31 -0.51
C ASN A 53 -0.54 -19.57 0.28
N PRO A 54 0.35 -20.07 1.17
CA PRO A 54 0.13 -21.31 1.89
C PRO A 54 -0.95 -21.14 2.97
N ALA A 55 -1.72 -22.19 3.20
CA ALA A 55 -2.51 -22.31 4.41
C ALA A 55 -1.63 -22.81 5.57
N ARG A 56 -2.04 -22.54 6.82
CA ARG A 56 -1.33 -23.04 8.00
C ARG A 56 -1.58 -24.54 8.24
N SER A 57 -2.77 -25.02 7.88
CA SER A 57 -3.14 -26.42 7.93
C SER A 57 -4.15 -26.76 6.82
N CYS A 58 -4.25 -28.04 6.47
CA CYS A 58 -5.29 -28.52 5.55
C CYS A 58 -6.70 -28.22 6.08
N LYS A 59 -6.87 -28.15 7.42
CA LYS A 59 -8.16 -27.83 8.02
C LYS A 59 -8.57 -26.38 7.78
N ASP A 60 -7.62 -25.45 7.84
CA ASP A 60 -7.87 -24.04 7.54
C ASP A 60 -8.30 -23.87 6.08
N LEU A 61 -7.63 -24.58 5.17
CA LEU A 61 -7.96 -24.56 3.75
C LEU A 61 -9.36 -25.14 3.48
N GLN A 62 -9.73 -26.25 4.12
CA GLN A 62 -11.05 -26.85 4.00
C GLN A 62 -12.16 -25.93 4.55
N LEU A 63 -11.89 -25.19 5.63
CA LEU A 63 -12.85 -24.24 6.18
C LEU A 63 -13.06 -23.02 5.26
N ALA A 64 -11.99 -22.58 4.58
CA ALA A 64 -12.05 -21.49 3.62
C ALA A 64 -12.67 -21.91 2.28
N HIS A 65 -12.39 -23.14 1.82
CA HIS A 65 -12.77 -23.69 0.51
C HIS A 65 -13.27 -25.14 0.63
N PRO A 66 -14.52 -25.36 1.08
CA PRO A 66 -15.07 -26.71 1.28
C PRO A 66 -15.17 -27.55 0.01
N GLU A 67 -15.18 -26.91 -1.16
CA GLU A 67 -15.24 -27.53 -2.47
C GLU A 67 -13.89 -28.05 -2.99
N PHE A 68 -12.78 -27.72 -2.31
CA PHE A 68 -11.46 -28.17 -2.75
C PHE A 68 -11.31 -29.69 -2.59
N PRO A 69 -10.80 -30.39 -3.63
CA PRO A 69 -10.52 -31.80 -3.53
C PRO A 69 -9.29 -32.05 -2.65
N ASP A 70 -9.29 -33.19 -1.95
CA ASP A 70 -8.18 -33.58 -1.09
C ASP A 70 -6.85 -33.68 -1.85
N GLY A 71 -5.76 -33.22 -1.22
CA GLY A 71 -4.38 -33.46 -1.65
C GLY A 71 -3.84 -32.62 -2.82
N LYS A 72 -4.59 -31.65 -3.37
CA LYS A 72 -4.10 -30.81 -4.49
C LYS A 72 -3.43 -29.49 -4.08
N GLN A 73 -3.68 -29.01 -2.87
CA GLN A 73 -3.41 -27.61 -2.48
C GLN A 73 -2.68 -27.52 -1.13
N THR A 74 -1.69 -28.38 -0.89
CA THR A 74 -0.84 -28.39 0.32
C THR A 74 0.62 -28.34 -0.04
#